data_AF-A0A7C7FQ93-F1
#
_entry.id   AF-A0A7C7FQ93-F1
#
_cell.length_a   1.000
_cell.length_b   1.000
_cell.length_c   1.000
_cell.angle_alpha   90.00
_cell.angle_beta   90.00
_cell.angle_gamma   90.00
#
_symmetry.space_group_name_H-M   'P 1'
#
loop_
_entity.id
_entity.type
_entity.pdbx_description
1 polymer ?
#
loop_
_entity_poly.entity_id
_entity_poly.type
_entity_poly.pdbx_seq_one_letter_code
_entity_poly.pdbx_strand_id
1 'polypeptide(L)'
;MNVLICIAKVPDTTTKITFTENNTQFNTDRVQWVINPLDEFALTRAIEIKEALGGTITVMNVGLADTEPLIRKAFAIGADEGIRINAEPTDCFFVASQIAHYAKEGNYDYIFAGRETTDYEGAQVGGIVAEFMGIPF
;
A
#
# COMPACT_ATOMS: atom_id res chain seq x y z
N MET A 1 19.56 -1.68 6.54
CA MET A 1 18.48 -0.68 6.35
C MET A 1 17.15 -1.40 6.43
N ASN A 2 16.19 -0.87 7.17
CA ASN A 2 14.83 -1.40 7.25
C ASN A 2 13.88 -0.45 6.54
N VAL A 3 13.23 -0.90 5.47
CA VAL A 3 12.31 -0.08 4.68
C VAL A 3 10.90 -0.65 4.78
N LEU A 4 9.95 0.20 5.09
CA LEU A 4 8.53 -0.11 5.01
C LEU A 4 7.95 0.42 3.70
N ILE A 5 7.30 -0.44 2.93
CA ILE A 5 6.55 -0.06 1.71
C ILE A 5 5.06 -0.22 1.99
N CYS A 6 4.34 0.88 1.96
CA CYS A 6 2.88 0.89 2.07
C CYS A 6 2.30 0.56 0.69
N ILE A 7 1.50 -0.50 0.61
CA ILE A 7 0.86 -0.95 -0.63
C ILE A 7 -0.67 -0.95 -0.51
N ALA A 8 -1.35 -0.52 -1.55
CA ALA A 8 -2.81 -0.50 -1.67
C ALA A 8 -3.31 -1.50 -2.72
N LYS A 9 -4.53 -2.00 -2.51
CA LYS A 9 -5.30 -2.78 -3.48
C LYS A 9 -6.15 -1.81 -4.30
N VAL A 10 -5.98 -1.81 -5.62
CA VAL A 10 -6.78 -0.98 -6.54
C VAL A 10 -7.25 -1.82 -7.73
N PRO A 11 -8.33 -1.41 -8.43
CA PRO A 11 -8.67 -1.97 -9.73
C PRO A 11 -7.53 -1.76 -10.72
N ASP A 12 -7.24 -2.76 -11.55
CA ASP A 12 -6.31 -2.60 -12.67
C ASP A 12 -6.76 -1.43 -13.55
N THR A 13 -5.84 -0.57 -13.99
CA THR A 13 -6.15 0.65 -14.75
C THR A 13 -6.76 0.36 -16.14
N THR A 14 -6.66 -0.89 -16.61
CA THR A 14 -7.34 -1.37 -17.82
C THR A 14 -8.75 -1.91 -17.55
N THR A 15 -9.16 -2.02 -16.27
CA THR A 15 -10.47 -2.51 -15.87
C THR A 15 -11.56 -1.57 -16.35
N LYS A 16 -12.58 -2.14 -17.00
CA LYS A 16 -13.80 -1.40 -17.33
C LYS A 16 -14.62 -1.15 -16.07
N ILE A 17 -14.68 0.11 -15.65
CA ILE A 17 -15.51 0.54 -14.52
C ILE A 17 -16.99 0.45 -14.90
N THR A 18 -17.76 -0.26 -14.10
CA THR A 18 -19.23 -0.34 -14.19
C THR A 18 -19.83 -0.23 -12.80
N PHE A 19 -21.13 0.05 -12.73
CA PHE A 19 -21.84 0.25 -11.47
C PHE A 19 -23.12 -0.60 -11.41
N THR A 20 -23.49 -0.99 -10.19
CA THR A 20 -24.75 -1.68 -9.86
C THR A 20 -25.67 -0.73 -9.09
N GLU A 21 -26.85 -1.22 -8.68
CA GLU A 21 -27.78 -0.48 -7.81
C GLU A 21 -28.10 0.93 -8.29
N ASN A 22 -28.53 1.10 -9.55
CA ASN A 22 -28.81 2.42 -10.14
C ASN A 22 -27.63 3.41 -10.03
N ASN A 23 -26.41 2.92 -10.22
CA ASN A 23 -25.14 3.68 -10.19
C ASN A 23 -24.69 4.14 -8.80
N THR A 24 -25.17 3.54 -7.70
CA THR A 24 -24.72 3.89 -6.34
C THR A 24 -23.59 3.00 -5.82
N GLN A 25 -23.32 1.87 -6.46
CA GLN A 25 -22.32 0.91 -6.01
C GLN A 25 -21.36 0.53 -7.14
N PHE A 26 -20.06 0.49 -6.85
CA PHE A 26 -19.05 0.00 -7.79
C PHE A 26 -19.24 -1.50 -8.03
N ASN A 27 -19.31 -1.89 -9.30
CA ASN A 27 -19.41 -3.29 -9.67
C ASN A 27 -18.03 -3.96 -9.59
N THR A 28 -17.86 -4.81 -8.58
CA THR A 28 -16.62 -5.56 -8.38
C THR A 28 -16.54 -6.85 -9.20
N ASP A 29 -17.59 -7.21 -9.94
CA ASP A 29 -17.61 -8.43 -10.75
C ASP A 29 -16.56 -8.38 -11.86
N ARG A 30 -15.70 -9.40 -11.89
CA ARG A 30 -14.62 -9.54 -12.88
C ARG A 30 -13.60 -8.40 -12.87
N VAL A 31 -13.54 -7.63 -11.79
CA VAL A 31 -12.48 -6.64 -11.58
C VAL A 31 -11.18 -7.39 -11.25
N GLN A 32 -10.15 -7.10 -12.03
CA GLN A 32 -8.79 -7.52 -11.69
C GLN A 32 -8.24 -6.53 -10.65
N TRP A 33 -7.83 -7.04 -9.51
CA TRP A 33 -7.23 -6.25 -8.44
C TRP A 33 -5.71 -6.37 -8.49
N VAL A 34 -5.02 -5.24 -8.36
CA VAL A 34 -3.56 -5.15 -8.45
C VAL A 34 -2.99 -4.37 -7.27
N ILE A 35 -1.68 -4.49 -7.08
CA ILE A 35 -0.94 -3.52 -6.27
C ILE A 35 -1.07 -2.19 -7.01
N ASN A 36 -1.39 -1.12 -6.30
CA ASN A 36 -1.40 0.21 -6.87
C ASN A 36 -0.10 0.48 -7.65
N PRO A 37 -0.15 0.85 -8.93
CA PRO A 37 1.05 0.97 -9.77
C PRO A 37 2.10 1.93 -9.21
N LEU A 38 1.67 2.98 -8.51
CA LEU A 38 2.57 3.94 -7.87
C LEU A 38 3.30 3.35 -6.65
N ASP A 39 2.71 2.36 -5.99
CA ASP A 39 3.33 1.64 -4.88
C ASP A 39 4.35 0.61 -5.41
N GLU A 40 4.12 0.03 -6.59
CA GLU A 40 5.10 -0.84 -7.24
C GLU A 40 6.41 -0.09 -7.55
N PHE A 41 6.34 1.19 -7.94
CA PHE A 41 7.55 2.01 -8.12
C PHE A 41 8.31 2.22 -6.81
N ALA A 42 7.61 2.41 -5.69
CA ALA A 42 8.23 2.51 -4.37
C ALA A 42 8.93 1.19 -3.98
N LEU A 43 8.28 0.06 -4.24
CA LEU A 43 8.86 -1.27 -4.02
C LEU A 43 10.11 -1.50 -4.88
N THR A 44 10.06 -1.20 -6.18
CA THR A 44 11.21 -1.32 -7.08
C THR A 44 12.36 -0.45 -6.61
N ARG A 45 12.09 0.80 -6.20
CA ARG A 45 13.13 1.68 -5.70
C ARG A 45 13.76 1.17 -4.41
N ALA A 46 12.97 0.57 -3.51
CA ALA A 46 13.48 -0.03 -2.30
C ALA A 46 14.39 -1.24 -2.57
N ILE A 47 14.07 -2.03 -3.60
CA ILE A 47 14.92 -3.15 -4.07
C ILE A 47 16.28 -2.63 -4.52
N GLU A 48 16.33 -1.59 -5.36
CA GLU A 48 17.59 -0.99 -5.81
C GLU A 48 18.45 -0.48 -4.63
N ILE A 49 17.82 0.13 -3.62
CA ILE A 49 18.52 0.61 -2.42
C ILE A 49 19.03 -0.58 -1.60
N LYS A 50 18.22 -1.63 -1.43
CA LYS A 50 18.62 -2.86 -0.74
C LYS A 50 19.78 -3.56 -1.46
N GLU A 51 19.79 -3.60 -2.79
CA GLU A 51 20.90 -4.16 -3.55
C GLU A 51 22.22 -3.40 -3.32
N ALA A 52 22.14 -2.07 -3.18
CA ALA A 52 23.31 -1.23 -2.94
C ALA A 52 23.81 -1.25 -1.49
N LEU A 53 22.90 -1.29 -0.50
CA LEU A 53 23.22 -1.05 0.91
C LEU A 53 22.93 -2.24 1.84
N GLY A 54 22.28 -3.28 1.34
CA GLY A 54 21.71 -4.36 2.14
C GLY A 54 20.50 -3.91 2.98
N GLY A 55 19.78 -4.87 3.55
CA GLY A 55 18.64 -4.57 4.41
C GLY A 55 17.44 -5.48 4.19
N THR A 56 16.33 -5.07 4.81
CA THR A 56 15.04 -5.76 4.80
C THR A 56 13.98 -4.82 4.25
N ILE A 57 13.17 -5.34 3.32
CA ILE A 57 12.01 -4.66 2.76
C ILE A 57 10.76 -5.33 3.35
N THR A 58 10.03 -4.60 4.17
CA THR A 58 8.73 -5.02 4.69
C THR A 58 7.63 -4.32 3.88
N VAL A 59 6.65 -5.07 3.38
CA VAL A 59 5.44 -4.49 2.77
C VAL A 59 4.28 -4.49 3.77
N MET A 60 3.46 -3.44 3.75
CA MET A 60 2.30 -3.32 4.63
C MET A 60 1.06 -2.91 3.84
N ASN A 61 -0.04 -3.61 4.11
CA ASN A 61 -1.33 -3.34 3.52
C ASN A 61 -2.41 -3.25 4.61
N VAL A 62 -3.27 -2.24 4.51
CA VAL A 62 -4.54 -2.18 5.26
C VAL A 62 -5.62 -2.78 4.37
N GLY A 63 -6.15 -3.93 4.76
CA GLY A 63 -7.12 -4.65 3.95
C GLY A 63 -7.55 -5.99 4.54
N LEU A 64 -8.70 -6.47 4.07
CA LEU A 64 -9.24 -7.78 4.41
C LEU A 64 -8.44 -8.92 3.75
N ALA A 65 -8.85 -10.17 3.99
CA ALA A 65 -8.13 -11.35 3.51
C ALA A 65 -7.96 -11.42 1.99
N ASP A 66 -8.78 -10.69 1.23
CA ASP A 66 -8.70 -10.64 -0.23
C ASP A 66 -7.49 -9.84 -0.76
N THR A 67 -6.76 -9.12 0.10
CA THR A 67 -5.51 -8.43 -0.27
C THR A 67 -4.27 -9.32 -0.15
N GLU A 68 -4.36 -10.51 0.46
CA GLU A 68 -3.22 -11.42 0.62
C GLU A 68 -2.53 -11.82 -0.70
N PRO A 69 -3.23 -12.04 -1.82
CA PRO A 69 -2.57 -12.28 -3.11
C PRO A 69 -1.63 -11.15 -3.52
N LEU A 70 -1.93 -9.89 -3.14
CA LEU A 70 -1.07 -8.75 -3.45
C LEU A 70 0.21 -8.74 -2.61
N ILE A 71 0.12 -9.10 -1.33
CA ILE A 71 1.30 -9.28 -0.47
C ILE A 71 2.19 -10.40 -1.03
N ARG A 72 1.59 -11.53 -1.46
CA ARG A 72 2.33 -12.62 -2.11
C ARG A 72 2.99 -12.16 -3.43
N LYS A 73 2.31 -11.32 -4.22
CA LYS A 73 2.90 -10.70 -5.41
C LYS A 73 4.09 -9.82 -5.04
N ALA A 74 3.99 -9.02 -3.97
CA ALA A 74 5.09 -8.19 -3.51
C ALA A 74 6.31 -9.01 -3.04
N PHE A 75 6.11 -10.18 -2.41
CA PHE A 75 7.18 -11.14 -2.13
C PHE A 75 7.84 -11.65 -3.41
N ALA A 76 7.05 -11.98 -4.42
CA ALA A 76 7.57 -12.42 -5.72
C ALA A 76 8.38 -11.33 -6.44
N ILE A 77 8.09 -10.05 -6.18
CA ILE A 77 8.81 -8.90 -6.73
C ILE A 77 10.13 -8.66 -5.99
N GLY A 78 10.19 -8.90 -4.66
CA GLY A 78 11.43 -8.77 -3.88
C GLY A 78 11.27 -8.27 -2.44
N ALA A 79 10.05 -8.15 -1.92
CA ALA A 79 9.83 -7.90 -0.50
C ALA A 79 10.22 -9.12 0.36
N ASP A 80 10.78 -8.87 1.54
CA ASP A 80 11.23 -9.91 2.47
C ASP A 80 10.13 -10.31 3.48
N GLU A 81 9.40 -9.31 3.97
CA GLU A 81 8.41 -9.46 5.03
C GLU A 81 7.10 -8.76 4.66
N GLY A 82 5.99 -9.22 5.23
CA GLY A 82 4.66 -8.70 4.91
C GLY A 82 3.75 -8.60 6.11
N ILE A 83 3.08 -7.46 6.22
CA ILE A 83 2.11 -7.15 7.28
C ILE A 83 0.76 -6.88 6.61
N ARG A 84 -0.25 -7.68 6.95
CA ARG A 84 -1.65 -7.39 6.61
C ARG A 84 -2.37 -6.89 7.85
N ILE A 85 -2.72 -5.62 7.86
CA ILE A 85 -3.59 -5.05 8.88
C ILE A 85 -5.02 -5.40 8.49
N ASN A 86 -5.63 -6.31 9.25
CA ASN A 86 -6.96 -6.86 8.96
C ASN A 86 -8.08 -5.86 9.29
N ALA A 87 -8.24 -4.85 8.44
CA ALA A 87 -9.26 -3.82 8.56
C ALA A 87 -9.76 -3.37 7.17
N GLU A 88 -10.98 -2.86 7.11
CA GLU A 88 -11.54 -2.27 5.87
C GLU A 88 -10.95 -0.86 5.67
N PRO A 89 -10.34 -0.56 4.51
CA PRO A 89 -9.77 0.76 4.24
C PRO A 89 -10.87 1.78 3.89
N THR A 90 -11.49 2.38 4.91
CA THR A 90 -12.64 3.30 4.72
C THR A 90 -12.27 4.65 4.13
N ASP A 91 -11.13 5.20 4.54
CA ASP A 91 -10.65 6.51 4.14
C ASP A 91 -9.15 6.67 4.42
N CYS A 92 -8.55 7.74 3.87
CA CYS A 92 -7.12 7.99 3.99
C CYS A 92 -6.64 8.23 5.44
N PHE A 93 -7.46 8.84 6.30
CA PHE A 93 -7.10 9.09 7.68
C PHE A 93 -7.07 7.80 8.49
N PHE A 94 -8.10 6.96 8.32
CA PHE A 94 -8.15 5.63 8.92
C PHE A 94 -6.95 4.78 8.48
N VAL A 95 -6.72 4.67 7.17
CA VAL A 95 -5.59 3.90 6.62
C VAL A 95 -4.25 4.40 7.16
N ALA A 96 -4.00 5.72 7.13
CA ALA A 96 -2.77 6.29 7.65
C ALA A 96 -2.59 6.06 9.16
N SER A 97 -3.67 6.15 9.95
CA SER A 97 -3.62 5.88 11.39
C SER A 97 -3.21 4.44 11.70
N GLN A 98 -3.74 3.47 10.92
CA GLN A 98 -3.39 2.06 11.05
C GLN A 98 -1.92 1.82 10.67
N ILE A 99 -1.49 2.34 9.52
CA ILE A 99 -0.09 2.22 9.07
C ILE A 99 0.85 2.80 10.13
N ALA A 100 0.60 4.02 10.59
CA ALA A 100 1.47 4.67 11.57
C ALA A 100 1.50 3.92 12.92
N HIS A 101 0.38 3.34 13.36
CA HIS A 101 0.34 2.55 14.60
C HIS A 101 1.32 1.38 14.55
N TYR A 102 1.30 0.58 13.49
CA TYR A 102 2.20 -0.56 13.32
C TYR A 102 3.63 -0.13 12.96
N ALA A 103 3.79 0.94 12.17
CA ALA A 103 5.11 1.42 11.76
C ALA A 103 5.96 1.90 12.96
N LYS A 104 5.33 2.40 14.04
CA LYS A 104 6.01 2.80 15.29
C LYS A 104 6.75 1.65 15.96
N GLU A 105 6.31 0.42 15.76
CA GLU A 105 6.91 -0.77 16.40
C GLU A 105 8.03 -1.39 15.56
N GLY A 106 8.09 -1.08 14.26
CA GLY A 106 8.94 -1.79 13.30
C GLY A 106 10.35 -1.23 13.10
N ASN A 107 10.72 -0.11 13.74
CA ASN A 107 12.04 0.53 13.63
C ASN A 107 12.53 0.66 12.17
N TYR A 108 11.75 1.36 11.35
CA TYR A 108 12.06 1.60 9.93
C TYR A 108 12.91 2.85 9.73
N ASP A 109 13.93 2.76 8.87
CA ASP A 109 14.75 3.88 8.45
C ASP A 109 14.01 4.76 7.42
N TYR A 110 13.24 4.11 6.54
CA TYR A 110 12.44 4.76 5.50
C TYR A 110 11.05 4.15 5.43
N ILE A 111 10.06 4.99 5.21
CA ILE A 111 8.68 4.58 4.90
C ILE A 111 8.35 5.15 3.53
N PHE A 112 8.11 4.28 2.55
CA PHE A 112 7.66 4.69 1.23
C PHE A 112 6.19 4.35 1.04
N ALA A 113 5.49 5.26 0.36
CA ALA A 113 4.16 5.06 -0.18
C ALA A 113 4.16 5.57 -1.63
N GLY A 114 3.28 5.05 -2.48
CA GLY A 114 3.01 5.71 -3.75
C GLY A 114 2.48 7.13 -3.53
N ARG A 115 2.58 7.97 -4.58
CA ARG A 115 2.10 9.37 -4.51
C ARG A 115 0.62 9.44 -4.15
N GLU A 116 -0.19 8.58 -4.75
CA GLU A 116 -1.62 8.44 -4.54
C GLU A 116 -2.05 7.03 -4.95
N THR A 117 -3.31 6.67 -4.69
CA THR A 117 -3.91 5.47 -5.27
C THR A 117 -4.67 5.82 -6.55
N THR A 118 -4.69 4.93 -7.54
CA THR A 118 -5.35 5.19 -8.83
C THR A 118 -6.88 5.15 -8.79
N ASP A 119 -7.48 4.73 -7.67
CA ASP A 119 -8.94 4.69 -7.47
C ASP A 119 -9.49 5.96 -6.80
N TYR A 120 -8.81 6.48 -5.77
CA TYR A 120 -9.24 7.66 -5.02
C TYR A 120 -8.44 8.93 -5.34
N GLU A 121 -7.22 8.82 -5.90
CA GLU A 121 -6.34 9.94 -6.26
C GLU A 121 -6.12 10.97 -5.12
N GLY A 122 -6.16 10.50 -3.88
CA GLY A 122 -6.24 11.39 -2.72
C GLY A 122 -4.92 12.04 -2.29
N ALA A 123 -3.76 11.49 -2.68
CA ALA A 123 -2.42 11.96 -2.34
C ALA A 123 -2.16 12.34 -0.86
N GLN A 124 -2.85 11.69 0.08
CA GLN A 124 -2.89 12.10 1.50
C GLN A 124 -2.15 11.16 2.45
N VAL A 125 -2.19 9.84 2.19
CA VAL A 125 -1.76 8.82 3.16
C VAL A 125 -0.31 9.02 3.61
N GLY A 126 0.62 9.26 2.68
CA GLY A 126 2.04 9.44 2.99
C GLY A 126 2.30 10.61 3.97
N GLY A 127 1.68 11.76 3.71
CA GLY A 127 1.82 12.94 4.57
C GLY A 127 1.20 12.75 5.95
N ILE A 128 0.03 12.10 6.03
CA ILE A 128 -0.62 11.82 7.32
C ILE A 128 0.19 10.80 8.14
N VAL A 129 0.76 9.77 7.49
CA VAL A 129 1.67 8.82 8.16
C VAL A 129 2.88 9.56 8.71
N ALA A 130 3.51 10.44 7.94
CA ALA A 130 4.67 11.21 8.39
C ALA A 130 4.36 12.07 9.62
N GLU A 131 3.23 12.76 9.62
CA GLU A 131 2.73 13.54 10.77
C GLU A 131 2.54 12.66 12.02
N PHE A 132 1.85 11.51 11.89
CA PHE A 132 1.64 10.60 13.03
C PHE A 132 2.92 9.97 13.56
N MET A 133 3.91 9.78 12.70
CA MET A 133 5.24 9.26 13.05
C MET A 133 6.17 10.35 13.60
N GLY A 134 5.85 11.63 13.41
CA GLY A 134 6.71 12.75 13.79
C GLY A 134 8.00 12.82 12.95
N ILE A 135 7.93 12.44 11.67
CA ILE A 135 9.09 12.38 10.75
C ILE A 135 8.91 13.37 9.58
N PRO A 136 10.02 13.77 8.91
CA PRO A 136 9.94 14.60 7.71
C PRO A 136 9.22 13.89 6.55
N PHE A 137 8.54 14.68 5.70
CA PHE A 137 7.88 14.26 4.46
C PHE A 137 8.43 15.04 3.27
#